data_AF-A0A959F1D7-F1
#
_entry.id   AF-A0A959F1D7-F1
#
_cell.length_a   1.000
_cell.length_b   1.000
_cell.length_c   1.000
_cell.angle_alpha   90.00
_cell.angle_beta   90.00
_cell.angle_gamma   90.00
#
_symmetry.space_group_name_H-M   'P 1'
#
loop_
_entity.id
_entity.type
_entity.pdbx_description
1 polymer ?
#
loop_
_entity_poly.entity_id
_entity_poly.type
_entity_poly.pdbx_seq_one_letter_code
_entity_poly.pdbx_strand_id
1 'polypeptide(L)'
;MTLQIERREVGNLLMEGIPEIPKPLSEKVNQYLQTRAATVLDWSPDGRSLLVLTRFGETPQIHRVESPGAQREQLTFFDEPVTGGRSCPDPARNGLIFLKDHGGSEYYQYYFFDLGDS
;
A
#
# COMPACT_ATOMS: atom_id res chain seq x y z
N MET A 1 -28.59 26.67 35.48
CA MET A 1 -28.29 27.09 34.08
C MET A 1 -28.08 25.82 33.29
N THR A 2 -29.07 25.41 32.50
CA THR A 2 -29.04 24.14 31.75
C THR A 2 -28.23 24.39 30.47
N LEU A 3 -27.12 23.67 30.28
CA LEU A 3 -26.34 23.78 29.04
C LEU A 3 -27.19 23.26 27.89
N GLN A 4 -27.42 24.11 26.89
CA GLN A 4 -28.13 23.73 25.69
C GLN A 4 -27.18 22.89 24.84
N ILE A 5 -27.43 21.58 24.78
CA ILE A 5 -26.60 20.64 24.01
C ILE A 5 -27.11 20.67 22.57
N GLU A 6 -26.25 21.10 21.64
CA GLU A 6 -26.56 21.08 20.22
C GLU A 6 -26.51 19.66 19.69
N ARG A 7 -27.60 19.24 19.02
CA ARG A 7 -27.73 17.92 18.38
C ARG A 7 -27.69 18.08 16.88
N ARG A 8 -26.85 17.30 16.20
CA ARG A 8 -26.68 17.31 14.74
C ARG A 8 -26.75 15.89 14.19
N GLU A 9 -27.49 15.70 13.12
CA GLU A 9 -27.57 14.43 12.39
C GLU A 9 -26.76 14.51 11.09
N VAL A 10 -25.89 13.53 10.85
CA VAL A 10 -25.07 13.41 9.63
C VAL A 10 -25.20 11.99 9.09
N GLY A 11 -26.00 11.81 8.04
CA GLY A 11 -26.35 10.47 7.54
C GLY A 11 -27.07 9.67 8.64
N ASN A 12 -26.52 8.51 9.01
CA ASN A 12 -27.06 7.68 10.09
C ASN A 12 -26.45 8.00 11.47
N LEU A 13 -25.70 9.10 11.62
CA LEU A 13 -24.99 9.45 12.84
C LEU A 13 -25.66 10.62 13.57
N LEU A 14 -26.11 10.39 14.81
CA LEU A 14 -26.57 11.45 15.71
C LEU A 14 -25.41 11.90 16.61
N MET A 15 -24.99 13.15 16.50
CA MET A 15 -23.93 13.77 17.30
C MET A 15 -24.55 14.74 18.30
N GLU A 16 -24.15 14.68 19.58
CA GLU A 16 -24.57 15.63 20.62
C GLU A 16 -23.34 16.30 21.25
N GLY A 17 -23.28 17.63 21.25
CA GLY A 17 -22.20 18.39 21.86
C GLY A 17 -20.82 18.26 21.17
N ILE A 18 -20.78 17.70 19.95
CA ILE A 18 -19.55 17.56 19.16
C ILE A 18 -19.43 18.76 18.23
N PRO A 19 -18.37 19.59 18.34
CA PRO A 19 -18.17 20.74 17.48
C PRO A 19 -17.87 20.30 16.04
N GLU A 20 -18.16 21.18 15.07
CA GLU A 20 -17.79 20.92 13.69
C GLU A 20 -16.27 20.77 13.53
N ILE A 21 -15.85 19.80 12.71
CA ILE A 21 -14.44 19.64 12.37
C ILE A 21 -14.03 20.85 11.53
N PRO A 22 -13.07 21.67 11.99
CA PRO A 22 -12.63 22.82 11.21
C PRO A 22 -11.99 22.36 9.90
N LYS A 23 -12.46 22.87 8.75
CA LYS A 23 -11.89 22.56 7.43
C LYS A 23 -10.35 22.71 7.36
N PRO A 24 -9.75 23.78 7.93
CA PRO A 24 -8.28 23.93 7.91
C PRO A 24 -7.54 22.81 8.65
N LEU A 25 -8.16 22.24 9.70
CA LEU A 25 -7.60 21.11 10.43
C LEU A 25 -7.63 19.84 9.57
N SER A 26 -8.75 19.57 8.90
CA SER A 26 -8.87 18.44 7.97
C SER A 26 -7.86 18.53 6.83
N GLU A 27 -7.69 19.71 6.23
CA GLU A 27 -6.70 19.95 5.16
C GLU A 27 -5.27 19.70 5.65
N LYS A 28 -4.92 20.20 6.84
CA LYS A 28 -3.59 19.99 7.42
C LYS A 28 -3.32 18.52 7.74
N VAL A 29 -4.30 17.79 8.26
CA VAL A 29 -4.18 16.35 8.56
C VAL A 29 -4.02 15.54 7.27
N ASN A 30 -4.73 15.89 6.20
CA ASN A 30 -4.63 15.19 4.91
C ASN A 30 -3.20 15.19 4.36
N GLN A 31 -2.42 16.26 4.59
CA GLN A 31 -1.02 16.32 4.18
C GLN A 31 -0.17 15.20 4.81
N TYR A 32 -0.49 14.77 6.02
CA TYR A 32 0.22 13.68 6.73
C TYR A 32 -0.35 12.30 6.37
N LEU A 33 -1.67 12.21 6.16
CA LEU A 33 -2.33 10.96 5.79
C LEU A 33 -1.99 10.50 4.37
N GLN A 34 -1.64 11.43 3.48
CA GLN A 34 -1.26 11.12 2.09
C GLN A 34 0.24 10.89 1.89
N THR A 35 0.97 10.50 2.95
CA THR A 35 2.38 10.13 2.81
C THR A 35 2.50 8.84 2.01
N ARG A 36 3.20 8.90 0.87
CA ARG A 36 3.54 7.69 0.10
C ARG A 36 4.78 7.05 0.71
N ALA A 37 4.58 5.92 1.38
CA ALA A 37 5.67 5.09 1.88
C ALA A 37 6.18 4.13 0.79
N ALA A 38 7.44 3.75 0.93
CA ALA A 38 8.08 2.69 0.16
C ALA A 38 8.89 1.82 1.11
N THR A 39 8.74 0.50 0.98
CA THR A 39 9.44 -0.48 1.80
C THR A 39 10.33 -1.33 0.91
N VAL A 40 11.61 -1.45 1.24
CA VAL A 40 12.53 -2.38 0.58
C VAL A 40 12.12 -3.81 0.95
N LEU A 41 11.94 -4.66 -0.07
CA LEU A 41 11.57 -6.06 0.12
C LEU A 41 12.79 -6.97 0.01
N ASP A 42 13.54 -6.87 -1.09
CA ASP A 42 14.68 -7.74 -1.39
C ASP A 42 15.55 -7.15 -2.50
N TRP A 43 16.76 -7.69 -2.65
CA TRP A 43 17.61 -7.46 -3.82
C TRP A 43 17.36 -8.55 -4.89
N SER A 44 17.66 -8.25 -6.15
CA SER A 44 17.80 -9.32 -7.14
C SER A 44 19.02 -10.19 -6.83
N PRO A 45 19.05 -11.46 -7.29
CA PRO A 45 20.15 -12.39 -6.98
C PRO A 45 21.52 -11.91 -7.46
N ASP A 46 21.55 -11.11 -8.51
CA ASP A 46 22.76 -10.47 -9.06
C ASP A 46 23.16 -9.16 -8.32
N GLY A 47 22.36 -8.73 -7.34
CA GLY A 47 22.58 -7.52 -6.54
C GLY A 47 22.39 -6.20 -7.30
N ARG A 48 21.83 -6.21 -8.52
CA ARG A 48 21.72 -5.01 -9.35
C ARG A 48 20.45 -4.21 -9.10
N SER A 49 19.33 -4.90 -8.96
CA SER A 49 18.01 -4.30 -8.82
C SER A 49 17.41 -4.56 -7.44
N LEU A 50 16.42 -3.75 -7.07
CA LEU A 50 15.78 -3.80 -5.78
C LEU A 50 14.26 -3.90 -5.93
N LEU A 51 13.65 -4.81 -5.17
CA LEU A 51 12.21 -4.93 -5.05
C LEU A 51 11.70 -3.97 -3.97
N VAL A 52 10.70 -3.15 -4.32
CA VAL A 52 10.07 -2.17 -3.43
C VAL A 52 8.58 -2.43 -3.36
N LEU A 53 8.02 -2.43 -2.15
CA LEU A 53 6.58 -2.36 -1.93
C LEU A 53 6.16 -0.89 -1.77
N THR A 54 5.26 -0.41 -2.63
CA THR A 54 4.78 0.97 -2.53
C THR A 54 3.41 1.12 -3.20
N ARG A 55 2.65 2.14 -2.77
CA ARG A 55 1.31 2.43 -3.27
C ARG A 55 1.35 3.60 -4.26
N PHE A 56 1.10 3.32 -5.53
CA PHE A 56 0.86 4.32 -6.58
C PHE A 56 -0.63 4.49 -6.93
N GLY A 57 -1.46 3.49 -6.61
CA GLY A 57 -2.92 3.49 -6.79
C GLY A 57 -3.66 3.29 -5.47
N GLU A 58 -4.58 2.32 -5.40
CA GLU A 58 -5.37 2.05 -4.19
C GLU A 58 -4.67 1.13 -3.18
N THR A 59 -3.86 0.18 -3.66
CA THR A 59 -3.20 -0.82 -2.81
C THR A 59 -1.69 -0.84 -3.01
N PRO A 60 -0.91 -1.29 -2.02
CA PRO A 60 0.52 -1.54 -2.18
C PRO A 60 0.77 -2.65 -3.22
N GLN A 61 1.69 -2.39 -4.14
CA GLN A 61 2.10 -3.31 -5.21
C GLN A 61 3.63 -3.39 -5.28
N ILE A 62 4.15 -4.49 -5.80
CA ILE A 62 5.60 -4.69 -5.96
C ILE A 62 6.09 -3.94 -7.19
N HIS A 63 7.19 -3.23 -7.00
CA HIS A 63 7.91 -2.53 -8.05
C HIS A 63 9.38 -2.98 -8.06
N ARG A 64 10.02 -2.88 -9.23
CA ARG A 64 11.45 -3.03 -9.42
C ARG A 64 12.11 -1.67 -9.61
N VAL A 65 13.27 -1.48 -9.00
CA VAL A 65 14.19 -0.37 -9.26
C VAL A 65 15.47 -0.98 -9.82
N GLU A 66 15.74 -0.78 -11.11
CA GLU A 66 16.85 -1.46 -11.79
C GLU A 66 18.24 -1.03 -11.32
N SER A 67 18.39 0.23 -10.89
CA SER A 67 19.64 0.78 -10.39
C SER A 67 19.39 2.00 -9.50
N PRO A 68 20.38 2.47 -8.72
CA PRO A 68 20.24 3.71 -7.96
C PRO A 68 19.79 4.89 -8.85
N GLY A 69 18.72 5.57 -8.44
CA GLY A 69 18.14 6.69 -9.19
C GLY A 69 17.27 6.32 -10.39
N ALA A 70 17.14 5.04 -10.74
CA ALA A 70 16.25 4.59 -11.80
C ALA A 70 14.77 4.83 -11.44
N GLN A 71 13.94 4.91 -12.48
CA GLN A 71 12.49 4.89 -12.29
C GLN A 71 12.04 3.53 -11.75
N ARG A 72 10.92 3.54 -11.05
CA ARG A 72 10.27 2.32 -10.58
C ARG A 72 9.42 1.74 -11.70
N GLU A 73 9.53 0.45 -11.90
CA GLU A 73 8.69 -0.34 -12.79
C GLU A 73 7.72 -1.16 -11.92
N GLN A 74 6.41 -1.05 -12.15
CA GLN A 74 5.43 -1.83 -11.39
C GLN A 74 5.36 -3.25 -11.97
N LEU A 75 5.53 -4.26 -11.12
CA LEU A 75 5.50 -5.67 -11.51
C LEU A 75 4.13 -6.32 -11.26
N THR A 76 3.44 -5.91 -10.20
CA THR A 76 2.13 -6.49 -9.82
C THR A 76 1.00 -5.48 -9.97
N PHE A 77 -0.16 -5.92 -10.47
CA PHE A 77 -1.30 -5.07 -10.82
C PHE A 77 -2.62 -5.60 -10.25
N PHE A 78 -2.62 -5.98 -8.97
CA PHE A 78 -3.81 -6.56 -8.33
C PHE A 78 -4.71 -5.50 -7.70
N ASP A 79 -6.02 -5.77 -7.67
CA ASP A 79 -6.98 -4.92 -6.94
C ASP A 79 -6.78 -5.00 -5.41
N GLU A 80 -6.27 -6.15 -4.94
CA GLU A 80 -5.98 -6.42 -3.53
C GLU A 80 -4.52 -6.14 -3.17
N PRO A 81 -4.22 -5.83 -1.89
CA PRO A 81 -2.86 -5.53 -1.46
C PRO A 81 -1.95 -6.76 -1.56
N VAL A 82 -0.75 -6.52 -2.09
CA VAL A 82 0.37 -7.45 -1.98
C VAL A 82 1.16 -7.14 -0.71
N THR A 83 1.63 -8.19 -0.04
CA THR A 83 2.51 -8.09 1.13
C THR A 83 3.71 -9.01 0.98
N GLY A 84 4.85 -8.59 1.52
CA GLY A 84 6.11 -9.31 1.38
C GLY A 84 6.57 -9.45 -0.08
N GLY A 85 7.77 -9.98 -0.25
CA GLY A 85 8.32 -10.27 -1.56
C GLY A 85 9.76 -10.74 -1.44
N ARG A 86 10.13 -11.77 -2.19
CA ARG A 86 11.50 -12.29 -2.27
C ARG A 86 11.83 -12.65 -3.70
N SER A 87 13.01 -12.24 -4.15
CA SER A 87 13.52 -12.68 -5.44
C SER A 87 13.82 -14.17 -5.39
N CYS A 88 13.56 -14.89 -6.47
CA CYS A 88 13.99 -16.27 -6.58
C CYS A 88 15.53 -16.30 -6.66
N PRO A 89 16.23 -17.01 -5.74
CA PRO A 89 17.69 -17.05 -5.76
C PRO A 89 18.25 -17.98 -6.84
N ASP A 90 17.41 -18.81 -7.47
CA ASP A 90 17.80 -19.75 -8.50
C ASP A 90 18.05 -19.00 -9.84
N PRO A 91 19.28 -18.97 -10.37
CA PRO A 91 19.55 -18.31 -11.65
C PRO A 91 18.80 -18.91 -12.83
N ALA A 92 18.30 -20.14 -12.72
CA ALA A 92 17.48 -20.79 -13.75
C ALA A 92 16.01 -20.35 -13.72
N ARG A 93 15.57 -19.64 -12.67
CA ARG A 93 14.19 -19.16 -12.51
C ARG A 93 14.20 -17.66 -12.27
N ASN A 94 13.85 -16.90 -13.30
CA ASN A 94 13.71 -15.46 -13.19
C ASN A 94 12.33 -15.12 -12.65
N GLY A 95 12.18 -14.97 -11.33
CA GLY A 95 10.88 -14.64 -10.75
C GLY A 95 10.96 -14.21 -9.30
N LEU A 96 9.80 -13.96 -8.71
CA LEU A 96 9.67 -13.60 -7.30
C LEU A 96 8.49 -14.31 -6.66
N ILE A 97 8.58 -14.54 -5.35
CA ILE A 97 7.44 -14.95 -4.54
C ILE A 97 6.90 -13.76 -3.77
N PHE A 98 5.58 -13.68 -3.61
CA PHE A 98 4.92 -12.65 -2.81
C PHE A 98 3.66 -13.20 -2.17
N LEU A 99 3.15 -12.49 -1.16
CA LEU A 99 1.88 -12.82 -0.52
C LEU A 99 0.79 -11.88 -1.03
N LYS A 100 -0.41 -12.42 -1.21
CA LYS A 100 -1.59 -11.64 -1.56
C LYS A 100 -2.77 -12.14 -0.75
N ASP A 101 -3.61 -11.22 -0.31
CA ASP A 101 -4.93 -11.53 0.24
C ASP A 101 -5.80 -12.19 -0.86
N HIS A 102 -6.88 -12.86 -0.46
CA HIS A 102 -7.99 -13.18 -1.33
C HIS A 102 -9.30 -12.84 -0.61
N GLY A 103 -10.02 -11.83 -1.10
CA GLY A 103 -11.37 -11.47 -0.66
C GLY A 103 -11.45 -10.78 0.71
N GLY A 104 -10.35 -10.19 1.21
CA GLY A 104 -10.33 -9.49 2.50
C GLY A 104 -10.39 -10.44 3.70
N SER A 105 -9.94 -11.67 3.49
CA SER A 105 -9.83 -12.67 4.53
C SER A 105 -8.34 -12.79 4.85
N GLU A 106 -7.94 -12.78 6.13
CA GLU A 106 -6.52 -12.77 6.55
C GLU A 106 -5.70 -14.02 6.11
N TYR A 107 -6.23 -14.82 5.18
CA TYR A 107 -5.60 -15.94 4.50
C TYR A 107 -4.71 -15.46 3.35
N TYR A 108 -3.47 -15.12 3.68
CA TYR A 108 -2.43 -14.85 2.69
C TYR A 108 -1.96 -16.13 2.01
N GLN A 109 -1.92 -16.14 0.68
CA GLN A 109 -1.32 -17.23 -0.10
C GLN A 109 -0.02 -16.77 -0.76
N TYR A 110 0.93 -17.69 -0.93
CA TYR A 110 2.16 -17.45 -1.67
C TYR A 110 1.90 -17.63 -3.17
N TYR A 111 2.29 -16.64 -3.96
CA TYR A 111 2.26 -16.66 -5.41
C TYR A 111 3.67 -16.55 -5.95
N PHE A 112 3.95 -17.26 -7.05
CA PHE A 112 5.17 -17.08 -7.83
C PHE A 112 4.83 -16.28 -9.10
N PHE A 113 5.59 -15.22 -9.35
CA PHE A 113 5.52 -14.42 -10.56
C PHE A 113 6.78 -14.60 -11.38
N ASP A 114 6.62 -15.04 -12.62
CA ASP A 114 7.71 -15.18 -13.58
C ASP A 114 7.97 -13.83 -14.25
N LEU A 115 9.22 -13.37 -14.19
CA LEU A 115 9.68 -12.11 -14.77
C LEU A 115 10.10 -12.27 -16.25
N GLY A 116 10.08 -13.49 -16.80
CA GLY A 116 10.31 -13.77 -18.21
C GLY A 116 9.06 -13.70 -19.09
N ASP A 117 7.86 -13.69 -18.48
CA ASP A 117 6.56 -13.72 -19.17
C ASP A 117 5.96 -12.31 -19.42
N SER A 118 6.73 -11.25 -19.14
CA SER A 118 6.30 -9.83 -19.25
C SER A 118 6.53 -9.20 -20.62
#